data_AF-A0A538GQ15-F1
#
_entry.id   AF-A0A538GQ15-F1
#
_cell.length_a   1.000
_cell.length_b   1.000
_cell.length_c   1.000
_cell.angle_alpha   90.00
_cell.angle_beta   90.00
_cell.angle_gamma   90.00
#
_symmetry.space_group_name_H-M   'P 1'
#
loop_
_entity.id
_entity.type
_entity.pdbx_description
1 polymer ?
#
loop_
_entity_poly.entity_id
_entity_poly.type
_entity_poly.pdbx_seq_one_letter_code
_entity_poly.pdbx_strand_id
1 'polypeptide(L)'
;MRSVELAIYADQLAGEAASLAARAERARSRLRQSAIEKRARAELSETAIERLEALGLLGCLDERATRAELRELEAMLEALEELQAWVEGELATAA
;
A
#
# COMPACT_ATOMS: atom_id res chain seq x y z
N MET A 1 -7.00 13.80 29.34
CA MET A 1 -7.05 12.32 29.17
C MET A 1 -6.00 11.68 30.06
N ARG A 2 -6.14 10.40 30.47
CA ARG A 2 -5.05 9.73 31.21
C ARG A 2 -3.91 9.40 30.25
N SER A 3 -2.67 9.71 30.61
CA SER A 3 -1.47 9.47 29.79
C SER A 3 -1.37 8.00 29.29
N VAL A 4 -1.78 7.04 30.13
CA VAL A 4 -1.82 5.61 29.76
C VAL A 4 -2.83 5.31 28.64
N GLU A 5 -4.01 5.93 28.64
CA GLU A 5 -5.02 5.71 27.60
C GLU A 5 -4.55 6.25 26.25
N LEU A 6 -3.91 7.42 26.27
CA LEU A 6 -3.29 8.02 25.10
C LEU A 6 -2.16 7.14 24.53
N ALA A 7 -1.33 6.54 25.39
CA ALA A 7 -0.23 5.69 24.96
C ALA A 7 -0.72 4.39 24.29
N ILE A 8 -1.78 3.78 24.84
CA ILE A 8 -2.42 2.60 24.23
C ILE A 8 -3.01 2.97 22.87
N TYR A 9 -3.65 4.13 22.78
CA TYR A 9 -4.22 4.58 21.52
C TYR A 9 -3.14 4.86 20.46
N ALA A 10 -2.02 5.51 20.85
CA ALA A 10 -0.88 5.74 19.95
C ALA A 10 -0.32 4.43 19.37
N ASP A 11 -0.17 3.39 20.21
CA ASP A 11 0.27 2.06 19.76
C ASP A 11 -0.70 1.43 18.77
N GLN A 12 -2.01 1.53 19.02
CA GLN A 12 -3.03 1.06 18.08
C GLN A 12 -2.92 1.77 16.73
N LEU A 13 -2.77 3.10 16.72
CA LEU A 13 -2.61 3.87 15.48
C LEU A 13 -1.34 3.46 14.71
N ALA A 14 -0.24 3.17 15.41
CA ALA A 14 0.99 2.69 14.79
C ALA A 14 0.79 1.33 14.10
N GLY A 15 0.02 0.42 14.71
CA GLY A 15 -0.36 -0.85 14.09
C GLY A 15 -1.17 -0.67 12.80
N GLU A 16 -2.14 0.24 12.81
CA GLU A 16 -2.95 0.55 11.62
C GLU A 16 -2.12 1.20 10.50
N ALA A 17 -1.20 2.10 10.85
CA ALA A 17 -0.30 2.75 9.90
C ALA A 17 0.60 1.72 9.20
N ALA A 18 1.17 0.78 9.96
CA ALA A 18 1.96 -0.32 9.41
C ALA A 18 1.14 -1.21 8.45
N SER A 19 -0.12 -1.49 8.80
CA SER A 19 -1.04 -2.26 7.97
C SER A 19 -1.36 -1.56 6.64
N LEU A 20 -1.69 -0.27 6.68
CA LEU A 20 -1.96 0.54 5.50
C LEU A 20 -0.73 0.67 4.60
N ALA A 21 0.43 0.96 5.19
CA ALA A 21 1.70 1.05 4.46
C ALA A 21 2.04 -0.28 3.75
N ALA A 22 1.86 -1.42 4.41
CA ALA A 22 2.07 -2.74 3.81
C ALA A 22 1.13 -2.99 2.62
N ARG A 23 -0.13 -2.55 2.71
CA ARG A 23 -1.09 -2.65 1.60
C ARG A 23 -0.69 -1.75 0.43
N ALA A 24 -0.26 -0.52 0.71
CA ALA A 24 0.21 0.41 -0.32
C ALA A 24 1.43 -0.15 -1.06
N GLU A 25 2.39 -0.75 -0.34
CA GLU A 25 3.57 -1.36 -0.96
C GLU A 25 3.21 -2.57 -1.84
N ARG A 26 2.22 -3.39 -1.44
CA ARG A 26 1.70 -4.46 -2.30
C ARG A 26 1.09 -3.89 -3.58
N ALA A 27 0.33 -2.80 -3.52
CA ALA A 27 -0.21 -2.14 -4.71
C ALA A 27 0.90 -1.59 -5.61
N ARG A 28 1.93 -0.94 -5.05
CA ARG A 28 3.13 -0.51 -5.81
C ARG A 28 3.85 -1.70 -6.47
N SER A 29 4.00 -2.81 -5.75
CA SER A 29 4.62 -4.02 -6.27
C SER A 29 3.86 -4.58 -7.47
N ARG A 30 2.52 -4.63 -7.42
CA ARG A 30 1.68 -5.02 -8.56
C ARG A 30 1.89 -4.09 -9.77
N LEU A 31 1.95 -2.78 -9.57
CA LEU A 31 2.22 -1.83 -10.66
C LEU A 31 3.61 -2.02 -11.28
N ARG A 32 4.64 -2.25 -10.46
CA ARG A 32 6.00 -2.55 -10.94
C ARG A 32 6.01 -3.85 -11.75
N GLN A 33 5.33 -4.88 -11.28
CA GLN A 33 5.17 -6.14 -12.01
C GLN A 33 4.47 -5.93 -13.36
N SER A 34 3.35 -5.18 -13.40
CA SER A 34 2.64 -4.85 -14.66
C SER A 34 3.56 -4.19 -15.69
N ALA A 35 4.43 -3.26 -15.25
CA ALA A 35 5.39 -2.62 -16.14
C ALA A 35 6.42 -3.61 -16.72
N ILE A 36 6.89 -4.57 -15.92
CA ILE A 36 7.78 -5.64 -16.36
C ILE A 36 7.08 -6.54 -17.39
N GLU A 37 5.85 -6.97 -17.09
CA GLU A 37 5.05 -7.82 -17.98
C GLU A 37 4.73 -7.12 -19.30
N LYS A 38 4.39 -5.84 -19.27
CA LYS A 38 4.16 -5.02 -20.46
C LYS A 38 5.41 -4.92 -21.33
N ARG A 39 6.60 -4.77 -20.71
CA ARG A 39 7.87 -4.79 -21.44
C ARG A 39 8.16 -6.17 -22.01
N ALA A 40 7.95 -7.24 -21.24
CA ALA A 40 8.14 -8.61 -21.72
C ALA A 40 7.27 -8.90 -22.96
N ARG A 41 6.00 -8.47 -22.96
CA ARG A 41 5.10 -8.60 -24.12
C ARG A 41 5.58 -7.85 -25.36
N ALA A 42 6.36 -6.77 -25.21
CA ALA A 42 6.92 -6.04 -26.33
C ALA A 42 8.18 -6.72 -26.92
N GLU A 43 8.83 -7.61 -26.17
CA GLU A 43 10.11 -8.24 -26.55
C GLU A 43 9.97 -9.73 -26.90
N LEU A 44 8.92 -10.40 -26.41
CA LEU A 44 8.67 -11.83 -26.60
C LEU A 44 7.84 -12.14 -27.85
N SER A 45 7.97 -13.37 -28.36
CA SER A 45 7.11 -13.87 -29.43
C SER A 45 5.69 -14.15 -28.92
N GLU A 46 4.71 -14.07 -29.82
CA GLU A 46 3.29 -14.35 -29.52
C GLU A 46 3.10 -15.74 -28.91
N THR A 47 3.74 -16.78 -29.47
CA THR A 47 3.71 -18.14 -28.91
C THR A 47 4.30 -18.23 -27.49
N ALA A 48 5.32 -17.44 -27.16
CA ALA A 48 5.86 -17.42 -25.80
C ALA A 48 4.88 -16.73 -24.84
N ILE A 49 4.26 -15.63 -25.28
CA ILE A 49 3.25 -14.90 -24.51
C ILE A 49 2.07 -15.83 -24.18
N GLU A 50 1.48 -16.48 -25.19
CA GLU A 50 0.35 -17.42 -25.01
C GLU A 50 0.65 -18.52 -23.98
N ARG A 51 1.86 -19.11 -24.06
CA ARG A 51 2.28 -20.16 -23.13
C ARG A 51 2.47 -19.64 -21.71
N LEU A 52 3.03 -18.44 -21.54
CA LEU A 52 3.25 -17.84 -20.23
C LEU A 52 1.92 -17.37 -19.59
N GLU A 53 0.98 -16.90 -20.39
CA GLU A 53 -0.40 -16.61 -19.95
C GLU A 53 -1.12 -17.89 -19.51
N ALA A 54 -0.99 -18.99 -20.28
CA ALA A 54 -1.56 -20.28 -19.91
C ALA A 54 -0.98 -20.85 -18.60
N LEU A 55 0.26 -20.50 -18.26
CA LEU A 55 0.91 -20.82 -16.99
C LEU A 55 0.57 -19.82 -15.86
N GLY A 56 -0.14 -18.73 -16.15
CA GLY A 56 -0.43 -17.67 -15.18
C GLY A 56 0.78 -16.82 -14.78
N LEU A 57 1.86 -16.84 -15.57
CA LEU A 57 3.09 -16.07 -15.31
C LEU A 57 3.05 -14.67 -15.92
N LEU A 58 2.23 -14.48 -16.97
CA LEU A 58 1.85 -13.16 -17.48
C LEU A 58 0.38 -12.93 -17.17
N GLY A 59 0.08 -11.82 -16.50
CA GLY A 59 -1.27 -11.45 -16.09
C GLY A 59 -1.84 -10.31 -16.91
N CYS A 60 -3.06 -9.94 -16.52
CA CYS A 60 -3.70 -8.68 -16.86
C CYS A 60 -4.01 -7.96 -15.54
N LEU A 61 -3.23 -6.93 -15.22
CA LEU A 61 -3.53 -6.04 -14.11
C LEU A 61 -4.37 -4.87 -14.60
N ASP A 62 -5.47 -4.57 -13.92
CA ASP A 62 -6.11 -3.26 -14.08
C ASP A 62 -5.25 -2.20 -13.38
N GLU A 63 -4.35 -1.58 -14.15
CA GLU A 63 -3.48 -0.51 -13.64
C GLU A 63 -4.29 0.68 -13.12
N ARG A 64 -5.44 1.00 -13.72
CA ARG A 64 -6.24 2.15 -13.30
C ARG A 64 -6.86 1.91 -11.94
N ALA A 65 -7.45 0.73 -11.74
CA ALA A 65 -7.99 0.32 -10.45
C ALA A 65 -6.89 0.27 -9.38
N THR A 66 -5.73 -0.32 -9.71
CA THR A 66 -4.60 -0.43 -8.77
C THR A 66 -4.02 0.94 -8.38
N ARG A 67 -3.95 1.89 -9.32
CA ARG A 67 -3.54 3.28 -9.02
C ARG A 67 -4.59 4.05 -8.22
N ALA A 68 -5.87 3.72 -8.37
CA ALA A 68 -6.92 4.31 -7.53
C ALA A 68 -6.82 3.76 -6.11
N GLU A 69 -6.65 2.45 -5.94
CA GLU A 69 -6.40 1.80 -4.64
C GLU A 69 -5.17 2.39 -3.95
N LEU A 70 -4.06 2.55 -4.65
CA LEU A 70 -2.84 3.12 -4.08
C LEU A 70 -3.06 4.55 -3.55
N ARG A 71 -3.73 5.41 -4.32
CA ARG A 71 -4.04 6.79 -3.90
C ARG A 71 -4.94 6.82 -2.67
N GLU A 72 -5.92 5.93 -2.60
CA GLU A 72 -6.80 5.82 -1.43
C GLU A 72 -6.01 5.39 -0.19
N LEU A 73 -5.14 4.38 -0.33
CA LEU A 73 -4.29 3.91 0.78
C LEU A 73 -3.32 5.00 1.26
N GLU A 74 -2.75 5.78 0.34
CA GLU A 74 -1.89 6.93 0.67
C GLU A 74 -2.67 8.02 1.41
N ALA A 75 -3.89 8.35 0.97
CA ALA A 75 -4.75 9.33 1.65
C ALA A 75 -5.19 8.87 3.05
N MET A 76 -5.51 7.58 3.20
CA MET A 76 -5.81 6.99 4.53
C MET A 76 -4.60 7.05 5.46
N LEU A 77 -3.40 6.82 4.93
CA LEU A 77 -2.16 6.88 5.71
C LEU A 77 -1.88 8.32 6.18
N GLU A 78 -2.02 9.31 5.28
CA GLU A 78 -1.85 10.73 5.62
C GLU A 78 -2.82 11.18 6.73
N ALA A 79 -4.10 10.80 6.64
CA ALA A 79 -5.08 11.10 7.67
C ALA A 79 -4.75 10.43 9.02
N LEU A 80 -4.19 9.21 8.98
CA LEU A 80 -3.78 8.50 10.18
C LEU A 80 -2.53 9.12 10.82
N GLU A 81 -1.57 9.56 10.01
CA GLU A 81 -0.36 10.27 10.46
C GLU A 81 -0.71 11.61 11.12
N GLU A 82 -1.71 12.34 10.60
CA GLU A 82 -2.22 13.56 11.24
C GLU A 82 -2.79 13.27 12.65
N LEU A 83 -3.58 12.20 12.78
CA LEU A 83 -4.12 11.78 14.07
C LEU A 83 -3.02 11.30 15.04
N GLN A 84 -2.04 10.55 14.54
CA GLN A 84 -0.88 10.14 15.35
C GLN A 84 -0.13 11.34 15.90
N ALA A 85 0.18 12.33 15.05
CA ALA A 85 0.87 13.55 15.46
C ALA A 85 0.10 14.32 16.54
N TRP A 86 -1.24 14.36 16.44
CA TRP A 86 -2.07 14.96 17.48
C TRP A 86 -1.99 14.19 18.81
N VAL A 87 -2.11 12.85 18.78
CA VAL A 87 -2.03 11.99 19.98
C VAL A 87 -0.65 12.11 20.65
N GLU A 88 0.41 12.12 19.86
CA GLU A 88 1.79 12.30 20.35
C GLU A 88 1.99 13.67 20.99
N GLY A 89 1.40 14.72 20.43
CA GLY A 89 1.36 16.06 21.02
C GLY A 89 0.66 16.06 22.39
N GLU A 90 -0.52 15.46 22.49
CA GLU A 90 -1.25 15.34 23.75
C GLU A 90 -0.45 14.54 24.79
N LEU A 91 0.19 13.44 24.38
CA LEU A 91 1.07 12.65 25.25
C LEU A 91 2.23 13.48 25.82
N ALA A 92 2.88 14.28 24.98
CA ALA A 92 3.98 15.13 25.40
C ALA A 92 3.57 16.19 26.44
N THR A 93 2.31 16.66 26.39
CA THR A 93 1.77 17.59 27.41
C THR A 93 1.30 16.90 28.70
N ALA A 94 1.02 15.60 28.64
CA ALA A 94 0.49 14.81 29.74
C ALA A 94 1.56 14.03 30.52
N ALA A 95 2.82 14.06 30.06
CA ALA A 95 3.99 13.45 30.68
C ALA A 95 4.70 14.42 31.63
#